data_AF-A0A8B8P9E9-F1
#
_entry.id   AF-A0A8B8P9E9-F1
#
_cell.length_a   1.000
_cell.length_b   1.000
_cell.length_c   1.000
_cell.angle_alpha   90.00
_cell.angle_beta   90.00
_cell.angle_gamma   90.00
#
_symmetry.space_group_name_H-M   'P 1'
#
loop_
_entity.id
_entity.type
_entity.pdbx_description
1 polymer ?
#
loop_
_entity_poly.entity_id
_entity_poly.type
_entity_poly.pdbx_seq_one_letter_code
_entity_poly.pdbx_strand_id
1 'polypeptide(L)'
;MLSLMVESANKMLERWTALINSRTPEIDIESEIISTAGEIIAKTRFGISQENGKKVFEKLQVLQVTLFKTNCFGGMPSNQFIARKQSLEAKRLGKEIDNILMSIIDDCKAGIVANNWKDLLGLLLEGNCGNGKVGKR
;
A
#
# COMPACT_ATOMS: atom_id res chain seq x y z
N MET A 1 -10.28 -2.01 15.89
CA MET A 1 -9.53 -2.73 14.83
C MET A 1 -10.38 -3.82 14.18
N LEU A 2 -10.86 -4.83 14.92
CA LEU A 2 -11.74 -5.88 14.36
C LEU A 2 -13.01 -5.34 13.70
N SER A 3 -13.63 -4.30 14.26
CA SER A 3 -14.81 -3.65 13.67
C SER A 3 -14.57 -3.14 12.25
N LEU A 4 -13.40 -2.54 11.98
CA LEU A 4 -13.02 -2.04 10.65
C LEU A 4 -12.78 -3.18 9.66
N MET A 5 -12.25 -4.31 10.13
CA MET A 5 -12.06 -5.51 9.30
C MET A 5 -13.40 -6.10 8.88
N VAL A 6 -14.34 -6.22 9.83
CA VAL A 6 -15.70 -6.70 9.56
C VAL A 6 -16.43 -5.75 8.61
N GLU A 7 -16.31 -4.43 8.80
CA GLU A 7 -16.91 -3.44 7.91
C GLU A 7 -16.37 -3.55 6.48
N SER A 8 -15.05 -3.66 6.29
CA SER A 8 -14.46 -3.81 4.95
C SER A 8 -14.84 -5.14 4.30
N ALA A 9 -14.92 -6.24 5.06
CA ALA A 9 -15.39 -7.53 4.56
C ALA A 9 -16.87 -7.50 4.14
N ASN A 10 -17.73 -6.86 4.94
CA ASN A 10 -19.14 -6.67 4.58
C ASN A 10 -19.28 -5.84 3.29
N LYS A 11 -18.51 -4.76 3.15
CA LYS A 11 -18.47 -3.95 1.91
C LYS A 11 -18.00 -4.74 0.69
N MET A 12 -17.12 -5.71 0.86
CA MET A 12 -16.72 -6.62 -0.22
C MET A 12 -17.87 -7.54 -0.62
N LEU A 13 -18.55 -8.14 0.36
CA LEU A 13 -19.71 -9.02 0.12
C LEU A 13 -20.88 -8.28 -0.52
N GLU A 14 -21.14 -7.03 -0.12
CA GLU A 14 -22.15 -6.17 -0.75
C GLU A 14 -21.82 -5.91 -2.23
N ARG A 15 -20.56 -5.61 -2.55
CA ARG A 15 -20.09 -5.45 -3.94
C ARG A 15 -20.29 -6.72 -4.75
N TRP A 16 -19.93 -7.88 -4.21
CA TRP A 16 -20.13 -9.17 -4.89
C TRP A 16 -21.60 -9.47 -5.12
N THR A 17 -22.44 -9.21 -4.11
CA THR A 17 -23.89 -9.39 -4.21
C THR A 17 -24.48 -8.49 -5.31
N ALA A 18 -24.02 -7.25 -5.41
CA ALA A 18 -24.42 -6.33 -6.48
C ALA A 18 -23.99 -6.84 -7.87
N LEU A 19 -22.76 -7.35 -8.02
CA LEU A 19 -22.25 -7.90 -9.28
C LEU A 19 -22.99 -9.16 -9.73
N ILE A 20 -23.36 -10.03 -8.79
CA ILE A 20 -24.18 -11.23 -9.04
C ILE A 20 -25.57 -10.80 -9.52
N ASN A 21 -26.18 -9.84 -8.85
CA ASN A 21 -27.51 -9.31 -9.20
C ASN A 21 -27.52 -8.61 -10.56
N SER A 22 -26.40 -8.00 -10.99
CA SER A 22 -26.28 -7.37 -12.30
C SER A 22 -25.97 -8.35 -13.45
N ARG A 23 -26.03 -9.67 -13.22
CA ARG A 23 -25.67 -10.72 -14.20
C ARG A 23 -24.28 -10.52 -14.81
N THR A 24 -23.32 -10.08 -14.00
CA THR A 24 -21.93 -9.99 -14.44
C THR A 24 -21.39 -11.41 -14.63
N PRO A 25 -20.75 -11.75 -15.77
CA PRO A 25 -20.42 -13.13 -16.10
C PRO A 25 -19.24 -13.70 -15.29
N GLU A 26 -18.36 -12.85 -14.76
CA GLU A 26 -17.15 -13.27 -14.05
C GLU A 26 -16.76 -12.26 -12.96
N ILE A 27 -16.28 -12.77 -11.83
CA ILE A 27 -15.74 -11.98 -10.72
C ILE A 27 -14.31 -12.47 -10.47
N ASP A 28 -13.34 -11.56 -10.56
CA ASP A 28 -11.97 -11.82 -10.16
C ASP A 28 -11.87 -11.78 -8.62
N ILE A 29 -11.95 -12.97 -8.01
CA ILE A 29 -11.90 -13.14 -6.56
C ILE A 29 -10.55 -12.70 -6.00
N GLU A 30 -9.45 -12.93 -6.72
CA GLU A 30 -8.11 -12.59 -6.25
C GLU A 30 -7.99 -11.07 -6.10
N SER A 31 -8.35 -10.32 -7.15
CA SER A 31 -8.30 -8.86 -7.14
C SER A 31 -9.17 -8.24 -6.05
N GLU A 32 -10.38 -8.78 -5.84
CA GLU A 32 -11.30 -8.30 -4.81
C GLU A 32 -10.80 -8.56 -3.38
N ILE A 33 -10.24 -9.74 -3.12
CA ILE A 33 -9.64 -10.08 -1.81
C ILE A 33 -8.43 -9.19 -1.56
N ILE A 34 -7.54 -9.04 -2.55
CA ILE A 34 -6.35 -8.22 -2.46
C ILE A 34 -6.72 -6.75 -2.18
N SER A 35 -7.73 -6.23 -2.88
CA SER A 35 -8.23 -4.86 -2.66
C SER A 35 -8.77 -4.68 -1.24
N THR A 36 -9.53 -5.65 -0.75
CA THR A 36 -10.11 -5.61 0.61
C THR A 36 -9.05 -5.72 1.70
N ALA A 37 -8.04 -6.56 1.51
CA ALA A 37 -6.89 -6.64 2.40
C ALA A 37 -6.10 -5.30 2.44
N GLY A 38 -5.90 -4.67 1.28
CA GLY A 38 -5.29 -3.35 1.17
C GLY A 38 -6.07 -2.28 1.95
N GLU A 39 -7.39 -2.26 1.82
CA GLU A 39 -8.28 -1.37 2.57
C GLU A 39 -8.19 -1.58 4.09
N ILE A 40 -8.17 -2.85 4.53
CA ILE A 40 -8.04 -3.19 5.95
C ILE A 40 -6.71 -2.68 6.50
N ILE A 41 -5.60 -2.94 5.82
CA ILE A 41 -4.26 -2.50 6.26
C ILE A 41 -4.21 -0.96 6.32
N ALA A 42 -4.71 -0.30 5.28
CA ALA A 42 -4.83 1.15 5.19
C ALA A 42 -5.58 1.75 6.39
N LYS A 43 -6.80 1.29 6.63
CA LYS A 43 -7.65 1.79 7.73
C LYS A 43 -7.11 1.45 9.11
N THR A 44 -6.59 0.24 9.30
CA THR A 44 -6.21 -0.23 10.64
C THR A 44 -4.81 0.20 11.08
N ARG A 45 -3.87 0.37 10.15
CA ARG A 45 -2.48 0.75 10.48
C ARG A 45 -2.17 2.20 10.23
N PHE A 46 -2.77 2.80 9.19
CA PHE A 46 -2.41 4.15 8.77
C PHE A 46 -3.55 5.15 8.95
N GLY A 47 -4.77 4.70 9.28
CA GLY A 47 -5.94 5.58 9.37
C GLY A 47 -6.33 6.22 8.04
N ILE A 48 -5.78 5.72 6.92
CA ILE A 48 -5.93 6.33 5.60
C ILE A 48 -7.18 5.86 4.86
N SER A 49 -7.62 6.69 3.91
CA SER A 49 -8.75 6.38 3.03
C SER A 49 -8.44 5.23 2.06
N GLN A 50 -9.49 4.51 1.67
CA GLN A 50 -9.46 3.36 0.76
C GLN A 50 -8.78 3.68 -0.59
N GLU A 51 -8.99 4.89 -1.13
CA GLU A 51 -8.51 5.26 -2.46
C GLU A 51 -6.98 5.39 -2.52
N ASN A 52 -6.37 6.07 -1.55
CA ASN A 52 -4.93 6.22 -1.47
C ASN A 52 -4.25 4.88 -1.17
N GLY A 53 -4.85 4.08 -0.27
CA GLY A 53 -4.39 2.72 0.04
C GLY A 53 -4.36 1.82 -1.20
N LYS A 54 -5.42 1.86 -2.03
CA LYS A 54 -5.50 1.08 -3.26
C LYS A 54 -4.38 1.43 -4.25
N LYS A 55 -4.13 2.73 -4.50
CA LYS A 55 -3.07 3.19 -5.42
C LYS A 55 -1.67 2.74 -4.97
N VAL A 56 -1.38 2.81 -3.67
CA VAL A 56 -0.10 2.35 -3.11
C VAL A 56 0.04 0.84 -3.28
N PHE A 57 -1.01 0.09 -2.96
CA PHE A 57 -0.99 -1.37 -3.01
C PHE A 57 -0.79 -1.89 -4.44
N GLU A 58 -1.50 -1.33 -5.43
CA GLU A 58 -1.33 -1.68 -6.84
C GLU A 58 0.11 -1.46 -7.31
N LYS A 59 0.69 -0.29 -7.00
CA LYS A 59 2.08 0.02 -7.35
C LYS A 59 3.08 -0.91 -6.66
N LEU A 60 2.83 -1.25 -5.39
CA LEU A 60 3.64 -2.23 -4.65
C LEU A 60 3.59 -3.61 -5.28
N GLN A 61 2.42 -4.06 -5.73
CA GLN A 61 2.26 -5.35 -6.41
C GLN A 61 3.05 -5.38 -7.72
N VAL A 62 2.95 -4.32 -8.55
CA VAL A 62 3.75 -4.20 -9.77
C VAL A 62 5.23 -4.19 -9.47
N LEU A 63 5.66 -3.44 -8.43
CA LEU A 63 7.05 -3.41 -8.00
C LEU A 63 7.55 -4.79 -7.56
N GLN A 64 6.78 -5.53 -6.77
CA GLN A 64 7.12 -6.88 -6.33
C GLN A 64 7.29 -7.81 -7.52
N VAL A 65 6.34 -7.84 -8.46
CA VAL A 65 6.42 -8.67 -9.66
C VAL A 65 7.68 -8.33 -10.49
N THR A 66 8.00 -7.05 -10.66
CA THR A 66 9.19 -6.60 -11.40
C THR A 66 10.48 -7.03 -10.69
N LEU A 67 10.55 -6.95 -9.36
CA LEU A 67 11.70 -7.36 -8.57
C LEU A 67 11.89 -8.89 -8.50
N PHE A 68 10.81 -9.66 -8.55
CA PHE A 68 10.90 -11.13 -8.57
C PHE A 68 11.29 -11.66 -9.96
N LYS A 69 10.83 -11.00 -11.03
CA LYS A 69 11.21 -11.34 -12.42
C LYS A 69 12.70 -11.12 -12.71
N THR A 70 13.33 -10.10 -12.09
CA THR A 70 14.78 -9.87 -12.23
C THR A 70 15.62 -10.93 -11.52
N ASN A 71 15.19 -11.37 -10.33
CA ASN A 71 16.01 -12.21 -9.45
C ASN A 71 16.08 -13.68 -9.90
N CYS A 72 15.09 -14.16 -10.67
CA CYS A 72 15.04 -15.55 -11.15
C CYS A 72 15.99 -15.83 -12.33
N PHE A 73 16.66 -14.83 -12.87
CA PHE A 73 17.41 -14.93 -14.13
C PHE A 73 18.93 -14.75 -13.91
N GLY A 74 19.40 -15.14 -12.72
CA GLY A 74 20.80 -15.08 -12.30
C GLY A 74 21.60 -16.25 -12.88
N GLY A 75 22.17 -16.05 -14.07
CA GLY A 75 23.12 -17.01 -14.63
C GLY A 75 23.62 -16.72 -16.05
N MET A 76 22.88 -15.97 -16.86
CA MET A 76 23.29 -15.68 -18.24
C MET A 76 23.96 -14.30 -18.40
N PRO A 77 25.12 -14.19 -19.07
CA PRO A 77 25.80 -12.92 -19.34
C PRO A 77 24.95 -11.90 -20.10
N SER A 78 24.04 -12.37 -20.97
CA SER A 78 23.12 -11.55 -21.77
C SER A 78 22.02 -10.87 -20.94
N ASN A 79 21.84 -11.27 -19.68
CA ASN A 79 20.75 -10.81 -18.85
C ASN A 79 20.97 -9.46 -18.16
N GLN A 80 22.18 -8.90 -18.27
CA GLN A 80 22.53 -7.62 -17.65
C GLN A 80 21.72 -6.44 -18.21
N PHE A 81 21.38 -6.45 -19.50
CA PHE A 81 20.57 -5.39 -20.12
C PHE A 81 19.11 -5.43 -19.68
N ILE A 82 18.54 -6.63 -19.57
CA ILE A 82 17.16 -6.85 -19.10
C ILE A 82 17.05 -6.47 -17.62
N ALA A 83 17.99 -6.94 -16.79
CA ALA A 83 18.05 -6.59 -15.38
C ALA A 83 18.22 -5.08 -15.15
N ARG A 84 18.99 -4.39 -16.01
CA ARG A 84 19.17 -2.93 -15.93
C ARG A 84 17.88 -2.16 -16.22
N LYS A 85 17.11 -2.57 -17.25
CA LYS A 85 15.81 -1.95 -17.57
C LYS A 85 14.80 -2.16 -16.46
N GLN A 86 14.70 -3.37 -15.93
CA GLN A 86 13.78 -3.69 -14.83
C GLN A 86 14.18 -3.01 -13.52
N SER A 87 15.49 -2.86 -13.24
CA SER A 87 15.97 -2.08 -12.09
C SER A 87 15.61 -0.60 -12.19
N LEU A 88 15.68 -0.01 -13.39
CA LEU A 88 15.24 1.37 -13.61
C LEU A 88 13.73 1.52 -13.38
N GLU A 89 12.94 0.58 -13.87
CA GLU A 89 11.49 0.56 -13.67
C GLU A 89 11.12 0.40 -12.18
N ALA A 90 11.79 -0.52 -11.47
CA ALA A 90 11.62 -0.69 -10.03
C ALA A 90 11.97 0.59 -9.26
N LYS A 91 13.03 1.31 -9.64
CA LYS A 91 13.37 2.62 -9.06
C LYS A 91 12.29 3.68 -9.33
N ARG A 92 11.71 3.69 -10.53
CA ARG A 92 10.62 4.61 -10.89
C ARG A 92 9.38 4.35 -10.04
N LEU A 93 8.97 3.08 -9.94
CA LEU A 93 7.84 2.65 -9.11
C LEU A 93 8.09 2.96 -7.63
N GLY A 94 9.30 2.71 -7.13
CA GLY A 94 9.70 3.07 -5.77
C GLY A 94 9.51 4.57 -5.48
N LYS A 95 9.99 5.45 -6.36
CA LYS A 95 9.79 6.90 -6.20
C LYS A 95 8.30 7.30 -6.19
N GLU A 96 7.47 6.67 -7.01
CA GLU A 96 6.04 6.94 -7.01
C GLU A 96 5.37 6.50 -5.71
N ILE A 97 5.75 5.34 -5.17
CA ILE A 97 5.28 4.84 -3.89
C ILE A 97 5.72 5.79 -2.77
N ASP A 98 6.99 6.19 -2.76
CA ASP A 98 7.54 7.13 -1.78
C ASP A 98 6.79 8.47 -1.80
N ASN A 99 6.47 9.01 -2.97
CA ASN A 99 5.71 10.25 -3.10
C ASN A 99 4.30 10.13 -2.50
N ILE A 100 3.60 9.02 -2.74
CA ILE A 100 2.25 8.80 -2.19
C ILE A 100 2.32 8.62 -0.68
N LEU A 101 3.29 7.84 -0.18
CA LEU A 101 3.50 7.65 1.25
C LEU A 101 3.89 8.95 1.95
N MET A 102 4.69 9.82 1.30
CA MET A 102 5.06 11.11 1.86
C MET A 102 3.84 12.03 1.98
N SER A 103 2.96 12.05 0.95
CA SER A 103 1.68 12.77 1.04
C SER A 103 0.84 12.30 2.22
N ILE A 104 0.75 10.98 2.44
CA ILE A 104 0.03 10.41 3.58
C ILE A 104 0.65 10.85 4.91
N ILE A 105 1.98 10.86 5.00
CA ILE A 105 2.71 11.30 6.21
C ILE A 105 2.47 12.78 6.47
N ASP A 106 2.47 13.61 5.43
CA ASP A 106 2.27 15.06 5.56
C ASP A 106 0.82 15.39 5.95
N ASP A 107 -0.16 14.71 5.36
CA ASP A 107 -1.58 14.79 5.76
C ASP A 107 -1.76 14.37 7.23
N CYS A 108 -1.07 13.29 7.64
CA CYS A 108 -1.07 12.82 9.02
C CYS A 108 -0.44 13.85 9.97
N LYS A 109 0.70 14.44 9.63
CA LYS A 109 1.34 15.50 10.44
C LYS A 109 0.44 16.72 10.60
N ALA A 110 -0.26 17.12 9.55
CA ALA A 110 -1.23 18.21 9.61
C ALA A 110 -2.44 17.84 10.50
N GLY A 111 -2.90 16.58 10.44
CA GLY A 111 -4.01 16.06 11.23
C GLY A 111 -3.69 15.80 12.71
N ILE A 112 -2.44 15.49 13.07
CA ILE A 112 -1.98 15.26 14.45
C ILE A 112 -2.20 16.50 15.34
N VAL A 113 -2.14 17.70 14.75
CA VAL A 113 -2.41 18.96 15.48
C VAL A 113 -3.89 19.07 15.89
N ALA A 114 -4.79 18.35 15.21
CA ALA A 114 -6.24 18.45 15.41
C ALA A 114 -6.85 17.23 16.14
N ASN A 115 -6.27 16.03 16.01
CA ASN A 115 -6.82 14.81 16.60
C ASN A 115 -5.73 13.85 17.08
N ASN A 116 -5.98 13.22 18.23
CA ASN A 116 -5.12 12.23 18.87
C ASN A 116 -5.17 10.89 18.10
N TRP A 117 -4.45 10.81 16.98
CA TRP A 117 -4.38 9.62 16.12
C TRP A 117 -3.67 8.48 16.84
N LYS A 118 -4.42 7.46 17.26
CA LYS A 118 -3.90 6.25 17.94
C LYS A 118 -3.45 5.14 16.99
N ASP A 119 -3.39 5.43 15.69
CA ASP A 119 -2.99 4.47 14.67
C ASP A 119 -1.47 4.35 14.62
N LEU A 120 -0.97 3.24 14.08
CA LEU A 120 0.47 2.92 14.07
C LEU A 120 1.31 4.07 13.49
N LEU A 121 0.84 4.73 12.43
CA LEU A 121 1.53 5.89 11.84
C LEU A 121 1.62 7.08 12.81
N GLY A 122 0.54 7.37 13.54
CA GLY A 122 0.52 8.41 14.57
C GLY A 122 1.53 8.12 15.68
N LEU A 123 1.55 6.87 16.16
CA LEU A 123 2.51 6.42 17.18
C LEU A 123 3.97 6.53 16.70
N LEU A 124 4.25 6.19 15.43
CA LEU A 124 5.58 6.31 14.84
C LEU A 124 6.02 7.79 14.70
N LEU A 125 5.08 8.68 14.36
CA LEU A 125 5.36 10.11 14.25
C LEU A 125 5.56 10.77 15.62
N GLU A 126 4.75 10.42 16.62
CA GLU A 126 4.90 10.90 17.99
C GLU A 126 6.26 10.48 18.58
N GLY A 127 6.64 9.21 18.42
CA GLY A 127 7.95 8.71 18.87
C GLY A 127 9.13 9.39 18.18
N ASN A 128 8.96 9.85 16.93
CA ASN A 128 9.99 10.59 16.22
C ASN A 128 10.06 12.07 16.64
N CYS A 129 8.94 12.71 16.96
CA CYS A 129 8.89 14.08 17.49
C CYS A 129 9.55 14.21 18.88
N GLY A 130 9.53 13.16 19.70
CA GLY A 130 10.21 13.13 21.01
C GLY A 130 11.74 12.98 20.94
N ASN A 131 12.29 12.51 19.83
CA ASN A 131 13.71 12.12 19.71
C ASN A 131 14.56 13.08 18.85
N GLY A 132 14.13 14.34 18.70
CA GLY A 132 14.89 15.42 18.04
C GLY A 132 16.20 15.83 18.72
N LYS A 133 16.76 15.02 19.62
CA LYS A 133 18.13 15.17 20.11
C LYS A 133 18.91 13.88 19.91
N VAL A 134 19.95 14.01 19.10
CA VAL A 134 21.10 13.10 18.93
C VAL A 134 20.92 12.02 17.86
N GLY A 135 21.41 12.37 16.67
CA GLY A 135 21.87 11.44 15.64
C GLY A 135 23.04 12.04 14.87
N LYS A 136 24.08 12.50 15.59
CA LYS A 136 25.41 12.70 15.01
C LYS A 136 26.14 11.36 15.08
N ARG A 137 26.46 10.78 13.93
CA ARG A 137 27.74 10.11 13.64
C ARG A 137 27.87 9.89 12.15
#